data_AF-A0A5C7ZT87-F1
#
_entry.id   AF-A0A5C7ZT87-F1
#
_cell.length_a   1.000
_cell.length_b   1.000
_cell.length_c   1.000
_cell.angle_alpha   90.00
_cell.angle_beta   90.00
_cell.angle_gamma   90.00
#
_symmetry.space_group_name_H-M   'P 1'
#
loop_
_entity.id
_entity.type
_entity.pdbx_description
1 polymer ?
#
loop_
_entity_poly.entity_id
_entity_poly.type
_entity_poly.pdbx_seq_one_letter_code
_entity_poly.pdbx_strand_id
1 'polypeptide(L)'
;MVLATLASAQADGFIAYVPDRPVERTADDTRISFVESAVAGKVEAVIPTDADRVDILNGRGNIKHTYGRTELDRVRLGDLRPGTWTLRVHRGESISIRRFMVMERGSVVWSPQGPLRKR
;
A
#
# COMPACT_ATOMS: atom_id res chain seq x y z
N MET A 1 41.08 -1.88 18.27
CA MET A 1 39.69 -1.99 18.78
C MET A 1 38.89 -0.89 18.09
N VAL A 2 38.10 -1.24 17.07
CA VAL A 2 37.43 -0.25 16.20
C VAL A 2 36.08 0.13 16.81
N LEU A 3 35.85 1.45 16.87
CA LEU A 3 34.64 2.16 17.29
C LEU A 3 33.43 1.78 16.44
N ALA A 4 32.24 1.76 17.04
CA ALA A 4 31.01 2.09 16.33
C ALA A 4 30.04 2.79 17.28
N THR A 5 30.03 4.11 17.21
CA THR A 5 28.97 4.98 17.72
C THR A 5 27.68 4.56 17.04
N LEU A 6 26.75 3.98 17.79
CA LEU A 6 25.40 3.70 17.32
C LEU A 6 24.69 5.05 17.18
N ALA A 7 24.78 5.65 15.99
CA ALA A 7 23.90 6.71 15.56
C ALA A 7 22.48 6.13 15.45
N SER A 8 21.75 6.08 16.57
CA SER A 8 20.31 5.87 16.55
C SER A 8 19.67 7.16 16.06
N ALA A 9 19.70 7.34 14.73
CA ALA A 9 18.84 8.30 14.07
C ALA A 9 17.40 7.83 14.31
N GLN A 10 16.72 8.54 15.18
CA GLN A 10 15.32 8.40 15.53
C GLN A 10 14.49 8.69 14.27
N ALA A 11 14.25 7.66 13.45
CA ALA A 11 13.33 7.72 12.33
C ALA A 11 11.90 7.44 12.83
N ASP A 12 11.40 8.34 13.69
CA ASP A 12 10.02 8.32 14.15
C ASP A 12 9.10 8.94 13.09
N GLY A 13 8.07 8.19 12.68
CA GLY A 13 6.84 8.77 12.14
C GLY A 13 6.16 8.00 11.01
N PHE A 14 6.87 7.63 9.95
CA PHE A 14 6.21 7.40 8.65
C PHE A 14 6.28 5.96 8.12
N ILE A 15 6.32 4.93 8.95
CA ILE A 15 6.51 3.57 8.43
C ILE A 15 5.15 2.89 8.24
N ALA A 16 4.70 2.66 7.00
CA ALA A 16 3.61 1.71 6.78
C ALA A 16 4.14 0.28 6.99
N TYR A 17 3.45 -0.53 7.80
CA TYR A 17 3.81 -1.93 7.99
C TYR A 17 3.12 -2.79 6.91
N VAL A 18 3.95 -3.40 6.07
CA VAL A 18 3.53 -4.40 5.08
C VAL A 18 4.22 -5.71 5.48
N PRO A 19 3.47 -6.75 5.89
CA PRO A 19 4.10 -8.02 6.25
C PRO A 19 4.77 -8.66 5.02
N ASP A 20 5.97 -9.20 5.22
CA ASP A 20 6.79 -9.85 4.17
C ASP A 20 6.08 -11.05 3.54
N ARG A 21 5.21 -11.70 4.31
CA ARG A 21 4.37 -12.80 3.86
C ARG A 21 2.91 -12.48 4.16
N PRO A 22 1.99 -12.81 3.24
CA PRO A 22 0.58 -12.65 3.50
C PRO A 22 0.15 -13.47 4.73
N VAL A 23 -0.83 -12.95 5.47
CA VAL A 23 -1.39 -13.68 6.60
C VAL A 23 -2.09 -14.93 6.05
N GLU A 24 -1.84 -16.10 6.64
CA GLU A 24 -2.47 -17.35 6.19
C GLU A 24 -4.00 -17.18 6.10
N ARG A 25 -4.58 -17.54 4.94
CA ARG A 25 -6.02 -17.43 4.56
C ARG A 25 -6.50 -16.13 3.88
N THR A 26 -5.64 -15.33 3.26
CA THR A 26 -6.10 -14.34 2.26
C THR A 26 -5.97 -14.91 0.84
N ALA A 27 -7.07 -14.88 0.08
CA ALA A 27 -7.10 -15.33 -1.31
C ALA A 27 -6.09 -14.53 -2.16
N ASP A 28 -5.16 -15.25 -2.77
CA ASP A 28 -4.17 -14.84 -3.78
C ASP A 28 -3.56 -13.43 -3.62
N ASP A 29 -2.45 -13.41 -2.89
CA ASP A 29 -1.77 -12.22 -2.36
C ASP A 29 -0.51 -11.80 -3.16
N THR A 30 -0.24 -12.39 -4.32
CA THR A 30 1.05 -12.23 -5.02
C THR A 30 1.12 -11.12 -6.08
N ARG A 31 0.02 -10.40 -6.36
CA ARG A 31 -0.01 -9.45 -7.50
C ARG A 31 -0.20 -7.98 -7.16
N ILE A 32 -0.42 -7.64 -5.88
CA ILE A 32 -0.41 -6.24 -5.40
C ILE A 32 0.90 -6.07 -4.65
N SER A 33 1.85 -5.39 -5.26
CA SER A 33 3.16 -5.14 -4.67
C SER A 33 3.18 -3.78 -3.96
N PHE A 34 3.94 -3.72 -2.87
CA PHE A 34 4.29 -2.47 -2.22
C PHE A 34 5.79 -2.29 -2.36
N VAL A 35 6.21 -1.11 -2.80
CA VAL A 35 7.63 -0.78 -2.99
C VAL A 35 7.99 0.44 -2.16
N GLU A 36 9.27 0.54 -1.76
CA GLU A 36 9.78 1.74 -1.12
C GLU A 36 9.63 2.92 -2.10
N SER A 37 8.98 4.00 -1.65
CA SER A 37 8.85 5.22 -2.43
C SER A 37 10.20 5.93 -2.56
N ALA A 38 10.34 6.79 -3.56
CA ALA A 38 11.43 7.76 -3.59
C ALA A 38 11.42 8.72 -2.38
N VAL A 39 10.26 8.92 -1.76
CA VAL A 39 10.11 9.72 -0.55
C VAL A 39 10.31 8.83 0.67
N ALA A 40 11.28 9.18 1.52
CA ALA A 40 11.53 8.45 2.76
C ALA A 40 10.25 8.38 3.62
N GLY A 41 9.96 7.19 4.16
CA GLY A 41 8.73 6.97 4.94
C GLY A 41 7.45 6.89 4.10
N LYS A 42 7.55 6.64 2.79
CA LYS A 42 6.37 6.34 1.99
C LYS A 42 6.49 4.99 1.31
N VAL A 43 5.35 4.32 1.21
CA VAL A 43 5.20 3.06 0.51
C VAL A 43 4.28 3.27 -0.68
N GLU A 44 4.72 2.83 -1.85
CA GLU A 44 3.96 2.93 -3.08
C GLU A 44 3.25 1.61 -3.37
N ALA A 45 1.93 1.66 -3.47
CA ALA A 45 1.14 0.55 -3.97
C ALA A 45 1.30 0.45 -5.49
N VAL A 46 1.55 -0.74 -6.00
CA VAL A 46 1.52 -1.05 -7.44
C VAL A 46 0.22 -1.78 -7.73
N ILE A 47 -0.72 -1.06 -8.35
CA ILE A 47 -2.00 -1.59 -8.79
C ILE A 47 -1.86 -1.96 -10.28
N PRO A 48 -2.26 -3.17 -10.69
CA PRO A 48 -2.29 -3.55 -12.11
C PRO A 48 -3.11 -2.57 -12.95
N THR A 49 -2.58 -2.16 -14.10
CA THR A 49 -3.23 -1.19 -15.02
C THR A 49 -4.44 -1.76 -15.74
N ASP A 50 -4.57 -3.09 -15.77
CA ASP A 50 -5.68 -3.85 -16.33
C ASP A 50 -6.81 -4.09 -15.30
N ALA A 51 -6.76 -3.44 -14.13
CA ALA A 51 -7.83 -3.52 -13.14
C ALA A 51 -9.16 -2.99 -13.68
N ASP A 52 -10.25 -3.71 -13.42
CA ASP A 52 -11.61 -3.26 -13.73
C ASP A 52 -12.21 -2.47 -12.57
N ARG A 53 -11.78 -2.79 -11.34
CA ARG A 53 -12.28 -2.17 -10.11
C ARG A 53 -11.26 -2.30 -8.98
N VAL A 54 -11.18 -1.28 -8.14
CA VAL A 54 -10.41 -1.29 -6.89
C VAL A 54 -11.32 -0.90 -5.73
N ASP A 55 -11.43 -1.78 -4.74
CA ASP A 55 -12.07 -1.48 -3.46
C ASP A 55 -11.02 -1.23 -2.37
N ILE A 56 -11.26 -0.23 -1.53
CA ILE A 56 -10.50 0.01 -0.30
C ILE A 56 -11.40 -0.28 0.89
N LEU A 57 -11.02 -1.27 1.70
CA LEU A 57 -11.77 -1.73 2.85
C LEU A 57 -11.03 -1.35 4.14
N ASN A 58 -11.76 -0.95 5.17
CA ASN A 58 -11.18 -0.74 6.49
C ASN A 58 -10.91 -2.06 7.24
N GLY A 59 -10.30 -2.00 8.43
CA GLY A 59 -9.98 -3.18 9.24
C GLY A 59 -11.18 -4.01 9.72
N ARG A 60 -12.41 -3.51 9.56
CA ARG A 60 -13.65 -4.26 9.81
C ARG A 60 -14.20 -4.95 8.55
N GLY A 61 -13.55 -4.80 7.40
CA GLY A 61 -13.99 -5.35 6.12
C GLY A 61 -15.05 -4.51 5.40
N ASN A 62 -15.33 -3.29 5.86
CA ASN A 62 -16.29 -2.40 5.20
C ASN A 62 -15.61 -1.65 4.06
N ILE A 63 -16.20 -1.69 2.87
CA ILE A 63 -15.77 -0.87 1.72
C ILE A 63 -15.96 0.61 2.08
N LYS A 64 -14.89 1.39 1.94
CA LYS A 64 -14.88 2.85 2.13
C LYS A 64 -14.81 3.60 0.82
N HIS A 65 -14.11 3.05 -0.15
CA HIS A 65 -14.00 3.60 -1.48
C HIS A 65 -14.05 2.47 -2.52
N THR A 66 -14.66 2.77 -3.66
CA THR A 66 -14.68 1.94 -4.85
C THR A 66 -14.27 2.83 -6.01
N TYR A 67 -13.33 2.36 -6.82
CA TYR A 67 -12.90 3.02 -8.04
C TYR A 67 -13.14 2.09 -9.21
N GLY A 68 -13.90 2.56 -10.21
CA GLY A 68 -14.06 1.84 -11.46
C GLY A 68 -12.83 1.97 -12.36
N ARG A 69 -12.81 1.21 -13.45
CA ARG A 69 -11.75 1.23 -14.47
C ARG A 69 -11.37 2.64 -14.97
N THR A 70 -12.36 3.52 -15.14
CA THR A 70 -12.16 4.90 -15.60
C THR A 70 -11.73 5.87 -14.51
N GLU A 71 -11.66 5.41 -13.26
CA GLU A 71 -11.35 6.22 -12.08
C GLU A 71 -10.10 5.71 -11.37
N LEU A 72 -9.40 4.74 -11.95
CA LEU A 72 -8.21 4.16 -11.31
C LEU A 72 -7.21 5.26 -10.99
N ASP A 73 -6.94 6.19 -11.92
CA ASP A 73 -6.07 7.38 -11.75
C ASP A 73 -6.42 8.29 -10.55
N ARG A 74 -7.59 8.09 -9.95
CA ARG A 74 -8.09 8.81 -8.78
C ARG A 74 -7.97 8.04 -7.48
N VAL A 75 -7.40 6.82 -7.46
CA VAL A 75 -7.21 6.07 -6.21
C VAL A 75 -6.36 6.91 -5.23
N ARG A 76 -6.92 7.18 -4.03
CA ARG A 76 -6.27 8.00 -3.00
C ARG A 76 -5.96 7.18 -1.75
N LEU A 77 -4.78 6.55 -1.72
CA LEU A 77 -4.28 5.86 -0.52
C LEU A 77 -3.69 6.83 0.52
N GLY A 78 -3.27 8.03 0.11
CA GLY A 78 -2.65 9.02 1.00
C GLY A 78 -3.61 9.62 2.03
N ASP A 79 -4.92 9.53 1.79
CA ASP A 79 -5.94 10.08 2.69
C ASP A 79 -6.41 9.10 3.77
N LEU A 80 -5.90 7.87 3.74
CA LEU A 80 -6.27 6.85 4.71
C LEU A 80 -5.79 7.24 6.11
N ARG A 81 -6.69 7.10 7.08
CA ARG A 81 -6.38 7.29 8.50
C ARG A 81 -5.51 6.13 9.01
N PRO A 82 -4.76 6.34 10.10
CA PRO A 82 -4.05 5.27 10.78
C PRO A 82 -4.95 4.08 11.09
N GLY A 83 -4.43 2.87 10.86
CA GLY A 83 -5.13 1.62 11.08
C GLY A 83 -4.89 0.59 9.98
N THR A 84 -5.59 -0.52 10.09
CA THR A 84 -5.50 -1.61 9.11
C THR A 84 -6.47 -1.42 7.95
N TRP A 85 -5.98 -1.67 6.75
CA TRP A 85 -6.71 -1.52 5.50
C TRP A 85 -6.50 -2.74 4.60
N THR A 86 -7.43 -2.95 3.67
CA THR A 86 -7.35 -3.99 2.65
C THR A 86 -7.63 -3.37 1.30
N LEU A 87 -6.73 -3.59 0.35
CA LEU A 87 -6.94 -3.31 -1.07
C LEU A 87 -7.49 -4.57 -1.74
N ARG A 88 -8.56 -4.44 -2.51
CA ARG A 88 -9.10 -5.52 -3.34
C ARG A 88 -9.15 -5.04 -4.78
N VAL A 89 -8.44 -5.72 -5.66
CA VAL A 89 -8.33 -5.39 -7.07
C VAL A 89 -9.02 -6.48 -7.88
N HIS A 90 -10.02 -6.11 -8.67
CA HIS A 90 -10.75 -7.00 -9.56
C HIS A 90 -10.22 -6.88 -10.99
N ARG A 91 -10.04 -8.02 -11.67
CA ARG A 91 -9.58 -8.15 -13.05
C ARG A 91 -10.29 -9.31 -13.74
N GLY A 92 -11.29 -9.00 -14.56
CA GLY A 92 -12.20 -9.99 -15.11
C GLY A 92 -12.81 -10.86 -14.01
N GLU A 93 -12.55 -12.17 -14.09
CA GLU A 93 -13.02 -13.15 -13.10
C GLU A 93 -12.05 -13.32 -11.90
N SER A 94 -10.90 -12.65 -11.93
CA SER A 94 -9.87 -12.77 -10.89
C SER A 94 -9.92 -11.62 -9.88
N ILE A 95 -9.61 -11.93 -8.62
CA ILE A 95 -9.52 -10.95 -7.54
C ILE A 95 -8.16 -11.11 -6.86
N SER A 96 -7.46 -9.99 -6.67
CA SER A 96 -6.25 -9.92 -5.85
C SER A 96 -6.55 -9.10 -4.59
N ILE A 97 -6.14 -9.60 -3.43
CA ILE A 97 -6.40 -8.96 -2.13
C ILE A 97 -5.07 -8.72 -1.44
N ARG A 98 -4.91 -7.54 -0.83
CA ARG A 98 -3.72 -7.20 -0.05
C ARG A 98 -4.07 -6.39 1.18
N ARG A 99 -3.66 -6.87 2.35
CA ARG A 99 -3.82 -6.18 3.63
C ARG A 99 -2.55 -5.40 3.98
N PHE A 100 -2.71 -4.21 4.54
CA PHE A 100 -1.61 -3.35 4.96
C PHE A 100 -2.02 -2.48 6.16
N MET A 101 -1.02 -1.93 6.86
CA MET A 101 -1.24 -1.03 7.97
C MET A 101 -0.70 0.36 7.64
N VAL A 102 -1.55 1.36 7.80
CA VAL A 102 -1.19 2.77 7.74
C VAL A 102 -0.86 3.20 9.16
N MET A 103 0.38 3.61 9.42
CA MET A 103 0.77 4.12 10.74
C MET A 103 0.52 5.62 10.85
N GLU A 104 0.73 6.35 9.76
CA GLU A 104 0.45 7.79 9.64
C GLU A 104 -0.26 8.10 8.32
N ARG A 105 -1.12 9.11 8.31
CA ARG A 105 -1.77 9.59 7.07
C ARG A 105 -0.70 9.98 6.06
N GLY A 106 -0.86 9.58 4.80
CA GLY A 106 0.09 9.88 3.73
C GLY A 106 1.30 8.95 3.63
N SER A 107 1.43 7.96 4.53
CA SER A 107 2.50 6.95 4.49
C SER A 107 2.34 5.92 3.36
N VAL A 108 1.13 5.76 2.83
CA VAL A 108 0.87 4.90 1.67
C VAL A 108 0.34 5.77 0.54
N VAL A 109 0.96 5.66 -0.62
CA VAL A 109 0.58 6.41 -1.82
C VAL A 109 0.39 5.45 -2.99
N TRP A 110 -0.32 5.92 -4.00
CA TRP A 110 -0.47 5.21 -5.26
C TRP A 110 -0.13 6.18 -6.39
N SER A 111 0.70 5.71 -7.32
CA SER A 111 1.10 6.46 -8.51
C SER A 111 0.65 5.69 -9.76
N PRO A 112 -0.26 6.25 -10.57
CA PRO A 112 -0.71 5.61 -11.81
C PRO A 112 0.42 5.43 -12.83
N GLN A 113 1.51 6.21 -12.71
CA GLN A 113 2.66 6.16 -13.63
C GLN A 113 3.73 5.14 -13.20
N GLY A 114 3.42 4.30 -12.20
CA GLY A 114 4.40 3.42 -11.58
C GLY A 114 5.21 4.16 -10.49
N PRO A 115 6.13 3.44 -9.82
CA PRO A 115 6.77 3.98 -8.66
C PRO A 115 7.67 5.18 -8.99
N LEU A 116 7.65 6.21 -8.13
CA LEU A 116 8.52 7.36 -8.28
C LEU A 116 9.96 6.87 -8.09
N ARG A 117 10.78 6.97 -9.13
CA ARG A 117 12.21 6.62 -9.05
C ARG A 117 12.96 7.72 -8.29
N LYS A 118 13.80 7.34 -7.32
CA LYS A 118 14.78 8.26 -6.71
C LYS A 118 15.65 8.83 -7.83
N ARG A 119 15.70 10.16 -7.95
CA ARG A 119 16.68 10.86 -8.80
C ARG A 119 17.99 10.98 -8.04
#